data_AF-A0A496Z3U9-F1
#
_entry.id   AF-A0A496Z3U9-F1
#
_cell.length_a   1.000
_cell.length_b   1.000
_cell.length_c   1.000
_cell.angle_alpha   90.00
_cell.angle_beta   90.00
_cell.angle_gamma   90.00
#
_symmetry.space_group_name_H-M   'P 1'
#
loop_
_entity.id
_entity.type
_entity.pdbx_description
1 polymer ?
#
loop_
_entity_poly.entity_id
_entity_poly.type
_entity_poly.pdbx_seq_one_letter_code
_entity_poly.pdbx_strand_id
1 'polypeptide(L)'
;MLPTNSCEEPFEKGKEINLCIHPKKIALKRENKVADGNLNRIRGRIVSRTNNSNAFKVTVDIGGMVLHAAIPKGLFDFKIYENVWVCFAADAPHPLCGRRCTEPKIQRKCFNPNYS
;
A
#
# COMPACT_ATOMS: atom_id res chain seq x y z
N MET A 1 -8.48 40.75 6.18
CA MET A 1 -8.17 39.58 7.03
C MET A 1 -8.79 38.37 6.35
N LEU A 2 -7.98 37.45 5.84
CA LEU A 2 -8.46 36.18 5.29
C LEU A 2 -8.74 35.23 6.46
N PRO A 3 -9.84 34.45 6.45
CA PRO A 3 -10.09 33.47 7.48
C PRO A 3 -9.01 32.39 7.42
N THR A 4 -8.39 32.13 8.56
CA THR A 4 -7.53 30.97 8.76
C THR A 4 -8.42 29.73 8.68
N ASN A 5 -8.48 29.11 7.50
CA ASN A 5 -9.03 27.77 7.36
C ASN A 5 -8.07 26.81 8.09
N SER A 6 -8.31 26.57 9.37
CA SER A 6 -7.73 25.46 10.08
C SER A 6 -8.23 24.19 9.39
N CYS A 7 -7.34 23.48 8.70
CA CYS A 7 -7.63 22.10 8.32
C CYS A 7 -7.83 21.33 9.62
N GLU A 8 -9.09 21.05 9.97
CA GLU A 8 -9.40 20.11 11.05
C GLU A 8 -8.72 18.78 10.73
N GLU A 9 -8.00 18.23 11.71
CA GLU A 9 -7.20 17.03 11.53
C GLU A 9 -8.12 15.85 11.16
N PRO A 10 -7.99 15.24 9.96
CA PRO A 10 -8.94 14.23 9.47
C PRO A 10 -8.86 12.88 10.22
N PHE A 11 -8.09 12.81 11.30
CA PHE A 11 -7.83 11.60 12.07
C PHE A 11 -8.03 11.86 13.55
N GLU A 12 -9.24 11.57 14.03
CA GLU A 12 -9.51 11.53 15.46
C GLU A 12 -8.90 10.26 16.06
N LYS A 13 -8.10 10.43 17.12
CA LYS A 13 -7.51 9.31 17.86
C LYS A 13 -8.62 8.41 18.41
N GLY A 14 -8.53 7.11 18.12
CA GLY A 14 -9.50 6.10 18.60
C GLY A 14 -10.64 5.82 17.61
N LYS A 15 -10.73 6.55 16.49
CA LYS A 15 -11.68 6.25 15.43
C LYS A 15 -11.18 5.11 14.55
N GLU A 16 -12.03 4.13 14.29
CA GLU A 16 -11.76 3.10 13.30
C GLU A 16 -11.85 3.69 11.89
N ILE A 17 -10.84 3.43 11.07
CA ILE A 17 -10.73 3.95 9.71
C ILE A 17 -10.44 2.81 8.73
N ASN A 18 -11.01 2.92 7.53
CA ASN A 18 -10.71 2.01 6.43
C ASN A 18 -9.63 2.63 5.53
N LEU A 19 -8.49 1.98 5.44
CA LEU A 19 -7.37 2.38 4.60
C LEU A 19 -7.17 1.38 3.46
N CYS A 20 -6.69 1.87 2.32
CA CYS A 20 -6.16 1.02 1.28
C CYS A 20 -4.74 1.45 0.89
N ILE A 21 -3.98 0.47 0.40
CA ILE A 21 -2.63 0.65 -0.13
C ILE A 21 -2.65 0.09 -1.54
N HIS A 22 -2.23 0.88 -2.52
CA HIS A 22 -2.12 0.39 -3.89
C HIS A 22 -1.07 -0.74 -4.00
N PRO A 23 -1.37 -1.87 -4.67
CA PRO A 23 -0.43 -2.99 -4.78
C PRO A 23 0.95 -2.66 -5.35
N LYS A 24 1.05 -1.62 -6.19
CA LYS A 24 2.31 -1.15 -6.79
C LYS A 24 3.18 -0.34 -5.82
N LYS A 25 2.62 0.11 -4.70
CA LYS A 25 3.32 0.84 -3.63
C LYS A 25 3.89 -0.08 -2.55
N ILE A 26 3.64 -1.39 -2.67
CA ILE A 26 4.15 -2.42 -1.78
C ILE A 26 5.40 -3.04 -2.40
N ALA A 27 6.48 -3.06 -1.64
CA ALA A 27 7.70 -3.82 -1.93
C ALA A 27 7.83 -5.00 -0.96
N LEU A 28 8.44 -6.09 -1.41
CA LEU A 28 8.76 -7.24 -0.56
C LEU A 28 10.27 -7.26 -0.30
N LYS A 29 10.66 -7.58 0.93
CA LYS A 29 12.05 -7.80 1.33
C LYS A 29 12.13 -9.07 2.17
N ARG A 30 13.25 -9.80 2.05
CA ARG A 30 13.52 -10.96 2.92
C ARG A 30 13.82 -10.47 4.35
N GLU A 31 13.47 -11.27 5.35
CA GLU A 31 13.65 -10.89 6.76
C GLU A 31 15.11 -10.63 7.15
N ASN A 32 16.05 -11.29 6.47
CA ASN A 32 17.48 -11.20 6.71
C ASN A 32 18.16 -9.99 6.03
N LYS A 33 17.43 -9.18 5.24
CA LYS A 33 17.98 -7.97 4.63
C LYS A 33 17.64 -6.75 5.46
N VAL A 34 18.62 -5.84 5.60
CA VAL A 34 18.40 -4.54 6.23
C VAL A 34 17.30 -3.81 5.46
N ALA A 35 16.16 -3.60 6.13
CA ALA A 35 15.09 -2.78 5.59
C ALA A 35 15.52 -1.32 5.64
N ASP A 36 15.15 -0.54 4.62
CA ASP A 36 15.32 0.91 4.62
C ASP A 36 14.57 1.49 5.83
N GLY A 37 15.28 2.24 6.68
CA GLY A 37 14.74 2.82 7.91
C GLY A 37 13.59 3.80 7.68
N ASN A 38 13.41 4.29 6.45
CA ASN A 38 12.37 5.25 6.10
C ASN A 38 11.06 4.60 5.64
N LEU A 39 10.99 3.26 5.61
CA LEU A 39 9.79 2.54 5.17
C LEU A 39 9.04 1.93 6.36
N ASN A 40 7.72 2.03 6.30
CA ASN A 40 6.84 1.22 7.15
C ASN A 40 6.99 -0.25 6.77
N ARG A 41 6.91 -1.13 7.77
CA ARG A 41 7.10 -2.57 7.60
C ARG A 41 6.10 -3.38 8.41
N ILE A 42 5.53 -4.39 7.77
CA ILE A 42 4.64 -5.38 8.39
C ILE A 42 5.19 -6.76 8.03
N ARG A 43 5.25 -7.69 8.99
CA ARG A 43 5.61 -9.09 8.68
C ARG A 43 4.45 -9.77 7.99
N GLY A 44 4.75 -10.54 6.96
CA GLY A 44 3.76 -11.37 6.28
C GLY A 44 4.37 -12.61 5.66
N ARG A 45 3.51 -13.48 5.16
CA ARG A 45 3.88 -14.72 4.47
C ARG A 45 3.29 -14.73 3.08
N ILE A 46 4.12 -15.02 2.07
CA ILE A 46 3.61 -15.16 0.69
C ILE A 46 2.73 -16.40 0.64
N VAL A 47 1.46 -16.26 0.28
CA VAL A 47 0.53 -17.41 0.20
C VAL A 47 0.24 -17.83 -1.23
N SER A 48 0.33 -16.91 -2.19
CA SER A 48 0.16 -17.24 -3.61
C SER A 48 0.81 -16.22 -4.52
N ARG A 49 1.00 -16.63 -5.78
CA ARG A 49 1.50 -15.78 -6.85
C ARG A 49 0.74 -16.10 -8.12
N THR A 50 0.16 -15.10 -8.76
CA THR A 50 -0.43 -15.22 -10.09
C THR A 50 0.29 -14.34 -11.09
N ASN A 51 0.37 -14.84 -12.33
CA ASN A 51 1.01 -14.13 -13.41
C ASN A 51 0.07 -13.01 -13.90
N ASN A 52 0.57 -11.79 -14.03
CA ASN A 52 -0.21 -10.65 -14.52
C ASN A 52 0.61 -9.83 -15.52
N SER A 53 0.56 -10.23 -16.80
CA SER A 53 1.31 -9.63 -17.93
C SER A 53 2.78 -9.35 -17.58
N ASN A 54 3.10 -8.13 -17.16
CA ASN A 54 4.45 -7.63 -16.93
C ASN A 54 4.90 -7.74 -15.45
N ALA A 55 4.03 -8.20 -14.55
CA ALA A 55 4.31 -8.34 -13.12
C ALA A 55 3.69 -9.63 -12.57
N PHE A 56 4.13 -10.03 -11.38
CA PHE A 56 3.40 -10.98 -10.55
C PHE A 56 2.45 -10.23 -9.63
N LYS A 57 1.21 -10.70 -9.53
CA LYS A 57 0.34 -10.39 -8.40
C LYS A 57 0.70 -11.37 -7.29
N VAL A 58 1.30 -10.86 -6.23
CA VAL A 58 1.71 -11.64 -5.06
C VAL A 58 0.69 -11.41 -3.97
N THR A 59 0.20 -12.49 -3.36
CA THR A 59 -0.71 -12.44 -2.22
C THR A 59 0.09 -12.73 -0.97
N VAL A 60 -0.02 -11.84 0.01
CA VAL A 60 0.69 -11.95 1.29
C VAL A 60 -0.35 -11.97 2.41
N ASP A 61 -0.29 -12.98 3.26
CA ASP A 61 -1.02 -13.01 4.51
C ASP A 61 -0.25 -12.22 5.57
N ILE A 62 -0.92 -11.31 6.24
CA ILE A 62 -0.40 -10.49 7.34
C ILE A 62 -1.25 -10.72 8.60
N GLY A 63 -1.24 -11.96 9.11
CA GLY A 63 -1.95 -12.31 10.34
C GLY A 63 -3.46 -12.46 10.13
N GLY A 64 -3.87 -13.11 9.03
CA GLY A 64 -5.27 -13.31 8.67
C GLY A 64 -5.86 -12.22 7.77
N MET A 65 -5.14 -11.10 7.58
CA MET A 65 -5.47 -10.10 6.57
C MET A 65 -4.70 -10.36 5.28
N VAL A 66 -5.35 -10.18 4.13
CA VAL A 66 -4.74 -10.41 2.81
C VAL A 66 -4.33 -9.10 2.16
N LEU A 67 -3.04 -8.98 1.83
CA LEU A 67 -2.50 -7.89 1.01
C LEU A 67 -2.07 -8.41 -0.37
N HIS A 68 -2.18 -7.52 -1.35
CA HIS A 68 -1.73 -7.79 -2.71
C HIS A 68 -0.58 -6.85 -3.08
N ALA A 69 0.52 -7.42 -3.58
CA ALA A 69 1.64 -6.67 -4.14
C ALA A 69 1.77 -6.95 -5.64
N ALA A 70 2.14 -5.93 -6.41
CA ALA A 70 2.41 -6.05 -7.83
C ALA A 70 3.92 -5.94 -8.07
N ILE A 71 4.60 -7.09 -8.18
CA ILE A 71 6.06 -7.17 -8.23
C ILE A 71 6.52 -7.43 -9.67
N PRO A 72 7.38 -6.60 -10.28
CA PRO A 72 7.95 -6.88 -11.59
C PRO A 72 8.63 -8.26 -11.63
N LYS A 73 8.45 -9.01 -12.73
CA LYS A 73 8.91 -10.41 -12.80
C LYS A 73 10.40 -10.59 -12.51
N GLY A 74 11.25 -9.70 -13.03
CA GLY A 74 12.71 -9.74 -12.81
C GLY A 74 13.14 -9.35 -11.38
N LEU A 75 12.23 -8.82 -10.56
CA LEU A 75 12.49 -8.48 -9.15
C LEU A 75 11.87 -9.49 -8.18
N PHE A 76 11.13 -10.47 -8.69
CA PHE A 76 10.53 -11.50 -7.86
C PHE A 76 11.48 -12.68 -7.69
N ASP A 77 12.25 -12.64 -6.61
CA ASP A 77 13.13 -13.72 -6.16
C ASP A 77 12.67 -14.20 -4.77
N PHE A 78 11.44 -14.73 -4.70
CA PHE A 78 10.86 -15.25 -3.46
C PHE A 78 10.21 -16.61 -3.71
N LYS A 79 10.15 -17.43 -2.65
CA LYS A 79 9.40 -18.69 -2.66
C LYS A 79 7.96 -18.45 -2.17
N ILE A 80 7.04 -19.27 -2.67
CA ILE A 80 5.71 -19.36 -2.05
C ILE A 80 5.91 -19.90 -0.62
N TYR A 81 5.13 -19.37 0.32
CA TYR A 81 5.20 -19.63 1.76
C TYR A 81 6.41 -19.08 2.50
N GLU A 82 7.23 -18.26 1.84
CA GLU A 82 8.34 -17.52 2.46
C GLU A 82 7.81 -16.37 3.34
N ASN A 83 8.43 -16.19 4.51
CA ASN A 83 8.21 -15.03 5.38
C ASN A 83 8.98 -13.82 4.83
N VAL A 84 8.30 -12.68 4.77
CA VAL A 84 8.80 -11.46 4.16
C VAL A 84 8.38 -10.23 4.96
N TRP A 85 9.18 -9.18 4.82
CA TRP A 85 8.75 -7.82 5.14
C TRP A 85 7.93 -7.26 3.97
N VAL A 86 6.71 -6.82 4.29
CA VAL A 86 5.88 -5.98 3.43
C VAL A 86 6.24 -4.53 3.73
N CYS A 87 6.92 -3.88 2.79
CA CYS A 87 7.42 -2.52 2.93
C CYS A 87 6.61 -1.53 2.08
N PHE A 88 6.31 -0.37 2.65
CA PHE A 88 5.66 0.73 1.94
C PHE A 88 6.04 2.09 2.55
N ALA A 89 5.97 3.16 1.76
CA ALA A 89 6.25 4.51 2.25
C ALA A 89 5.14 5.01 3.19
N ALA A 90 5.46 5.98 4.05
CA ALA A 90 4.50 6.53 5.01
C ALA A 90 3.26 7.17 4.36
N ASP A 91 3.39 7.67 3.14
CA ASP A 91 2.33 8.29 2.33
C ASP A 91 1.55 7.29 1.45
N ALA A 92 1.87 5.99 1.52
CA ALA A 92 1.24 4.98 0.68
C ALA A 92 -0.18 4.59 1.11
N PRO A 93 -0.52 4.49 2.43
CA PRO A 93 -1.89 4.29 2.87
C PRO A 93 -2.73 5.53 2.63
N HIS A 94 -3.95 5.34 2.15
CA HIS A 94 -4.93 6.40 2.03
C HIS A 94 -6.32 5.87 2.37
N PRO A 95 -7.29 6.74 2.71
CA PRO A 95 -8.67 6.33 2.95
C PRO A 95 -9.20 5.49 1.78
N LEU A 96 -10.03 4.50 2.12
CA LEU A 96 -10.61 3.57 1.15
C LEU A 96 -11.33 4.35 0.05
N CYS A 97 -10.74 4.37 -1.15
CA CYS A 97 -11.34 4.99 -2.32
C CYS A 97 -12.55 4.14 -2.74
N GLY A 98 -13.76 4.54 -2.32
CA GLY A 98 -15.02 3.82 -2.55
C GLY A 98 -15.49 3.68 -4.01
N ARG A 99 -14.60 3.79 -5.02
CA ARG A 99 -14.89 3.57 -6.44
C ARG A 99 -13.71 2.85 -7.12
N ARG A 100 -13.98 2.07 -8.18
CA ARG A 100 -12.92 1.58 -9.08
C ARG A 100 -12.21 2.79 -9.69
N CYS A 101 -10.94 3.01 -9.36
CA CYS A 101 -10.17 4.15 -9.85
C CYS A 101 -9.96 4.08 -11.38
N THR A 102 -10.71 4.89 -12.11
CA THR A 102 -10.75 4.95 -13.57
C THR A 102 -9.97 6.13 -14.17
N GLU A 103 -9.36 7.02 -13.37
CA GLU A 103 -8.63 8.19 -13.89
C GLU A 103 -7.38 7.86 -14.75
N PRO A 104 -6.96 8.75 -15.68
CA PRO A 104 -5.65 8.71 -16.33
C PRO A 104 -4.46 9.01 -15.37
N LYS A 105 -3.27 8.48 -15.69
CA LYS A 105 -2.10 8.35 -14.78
C LYS A 105 -1.58 9.63 -14.10
N ILE A 106 -1.87 10.83 -14.60
CA ILE A 106 -1.29 12.10 -14.10
C ILE A 106 -2.14 12.69 -12.95
N GLN A 107 -3.42 12.30 -12.84
CA GLN A 107 -4.42 12.96 -12.00
C GLN A 107 -4.95 12.08 -10.85
N ARG A 108 -4.34 10.92 -10.61
CA ARG A 108 -4.68 10.10 -9.44
C ARG A 108 -4.01 10.65 -8.18
N LYS A 109 -4.53 11.76 -7.67
CA LYS A 109 -4.33 12.24 -6.29
C LYS A 109 -5.61 11.87 -5.55
N CYS A 110 -5.55 10.97 -4.56
CA CYS A 110 -6.74 10.49 -3.84
C CYS A 110 -7.64 11.69 -3.44
N PHE A 111 -8.86 11.72 -3.97
CA PHE A 111 -9.74 12.88 -4.09
C PHE A 111 -9.94 13.63 -2.75
N ASN A 112 -9.61 14.93 -2.71
CA ASN A 112 -9.88 15.85 -1.60
C ASN A 112 -11.01 16.82 -2.05
N PRO A 113 -12.17 16.87 -1.36
CA PRO A 113 -13.37 17.54 -1.86
C PRO A 113 -13.40 19.08 -1.76
N ASN A 114 -12.34 19.74 -1.28
CA ASN A 114 -12.36 21.18 -0.96
C ASN A 114 -11.64 22.12 -1.95
N TYR A 115 -11.53 21.75 -3.23
CA TYR A 115 -11.09 22.70 -4.26
C TYR A 115 -12.03 22.61 -5.46
N SER A 116 -12.97 23.57 -5.53
CA SER A 116 -13.83 23.89 -6.66
C SER A 116 -13.48 25.27 -7.20
#